data_AF-A0A941DBB9-F1
#
_entry.id   AF-A0A941DBB9-F1
#
_cell.length_a   1.000
_cell.length_b   1.000
_cell.length_c   1.000
_cell.angle_alpha   90.00
_cell.angle_beta   90.00
_cell.angle_gamma   90.00
#
_symmetry.space_group_name_H-M   'P 1'
#
loop_
_entity.id
_entity.type
_entity.pdbx_description
1 polymer ?
#
loop_
_entity_poly.entity_id
_entity_poly.type
_entity_poly.pdbx_seq_one_letter_code
_entity_poly.pdbx_strand_id
1 'polypeptide(L)'
;MTTVRDDPASGEERRPRVRVPAGTVAAWVVLALVLLLAASPTHARWQAESTSVVPSVGSGVLDLRVDGALAGAGGTVDLAGAALDPGAVPGESVAVAVSVANAGDAPFAWTATGTSGGALAPWLLVAVHPGGAASNTVAPATGMRQGACTGTATFGPAALTATATDVSGGGRRLDPGTSGSLCLVVALATTAPTSVQGTTGRPTLVLTGRQVAR
;
A
#
# COMPACT_ATOMS: atom_id res chain seq x y z
N MET A 1 -118.38 -36.74 -20.51
CA MET A 1 -117.49 -36.22 -21.55
C MET A 1 -116.12 -36.00 -20.92
N THR A 2 -115.16 -36.86 -21.28
CA THR A 2 -113.69 -36.61 -21.30
C THR A 2 -112.96 -36.14 -20.02
N THR A 3 -112.53 -37.14 -19.23
CA THR A 3 -111.15 -37.44 -18.74
C THR A 3 -110.13 -36.37 -18.30
N VAL A 4 -109.63 -36.58 -17.06
CA VAL A 4 -108.20 -36.73 -16.62
C VAL A 4 -107.30 -35.48 -16.60
N ARG A 5 -106.75 -35.09 -15.42
CA ARG A 5 -105.39 -35.48 -14.94
C ARG A 5 -104.99 -34.79 -13.62
N ASP A 6 -104.12 -35.49 -12.88
CA ASP A 6 -103.66 -35.34 -11.49
C ASP A 6 -102.63 -34.21 -11.19
N ASP A 7 -102.67 -33.77 -9.91
CA ASP A 7 -101.58 -33.48 -8.92
C ASP A 7 -100.38 -32.55 -9.25
N PRO A 8 -99.52 -32.15 -8.27
CA PRO A 8 -99.75 -31.54 -6.94
C PRO A 8 -98.79 -30.33 -6.71
N ALA A 9 -98.87 -29.61 -5.56
CA ALA A 9 -97.82 -28.65 -5.17
C ALA A 9 -97.50 -28.72 -3.66
N SER A 10 -96.60 -29.64 -3.31
CA SER A 10 -95.79 -29.64 -2.08
C SER A 10 -94.75 -28.52 -2.18
N GLY A 11 -94.40 -27.74 -1.15
CA GLY A 11 -94.10 -28.18 0.20
C GLY A 11 -92.59 -28.26 0.40
N GLU A 12 -91.98 -27.12 0.74
CA GLU A 12 -90.73 -26.93 1.52
C GLU A 12 -89.49 -27.77 1.13
N GLU A 13 -88.63 -27.21 0.26
CA GLU A 13 -87.30 -27.77 -0.04
C GLU A 13 -86.31 -27.49 1.10
N ARG A 14 -86.22 -28.44 2.05
CA ARG A 14 -85.13 -28.52 3.01
C ARG A 14 -83.85 -28.98 2.31
N ARG A 15 -82.86 -28.09 2.20
CA ARG A 15 -81.50 -28.42 1.72
C ARG A 15 -80.83 -29.48 2.62
N PRO A 16 -80.47 -30.66 2.10
CA PRO A 16 -79.65 -31.61 2.83
C PRO A 16 -78.19 -31.14 2.87
N ARG A 17 -77.68 -30.87 4.07
CA ARG A 17 -76.24 -30.72 4.33
C ARG A 17 -75.59 -32.10 4.28
N VAL A 18 -74.77 -32.34 3.26
CA VAL A 18 -73.92 -33.54 3.20
C VAL A 18 -72.80 -33.40 4.23
N ARG A 19 -72.78 -34.31 5.21
CA ARG A 19 -71.69 -34.46 6.18
C ARG A 19 -70.63 -35.40 5.58
N VAL A 20 -69.41 -34.90 5.42
CA VAL A 20 -68.26 -35.71 4.99
C VAL A 20 -67.57 -36.31 6.24
N PRO A 21 -67.22 -37.60 6.26
CA PRO A 21 -66.64 -38.26 7.43
C PRO A 21 -65.22 -37.75 7.75
N ALA A 22 -64.96 -37.49 9.04
CA ALA A 22 -63.79 -36.75 9.54
C ALA A 22 -62.43 -37.49 9.43
N GLY A 23 -62.41 -38.77 9.05
CA GLY A 23 -61.17 -39.57 8.98
C GLY A 23 -60.36 -39.41 7.69
N THR A 24 -61.02 -39.18 6.55
CA THR A 24 -60.34 -39.07 5.25
C THR A 24 -59.87 -37.63 4.96
N VAL A 25 -60.54 -36.62 5.51
CA VAL A 25 -60.12 -35.22 5.32
C VAL A 25 -58.78 -34.93 6.00
N ALA A 26 -58.52 -35.50 7.18
CA ALA A 26 -57.26 -35.29 7.89
C ALA A 26 -56.05 -35.89 7.14
N ALA A 27 -56.19 -37.08 6.54
CA ALA A 27 -55.12 -37.71 5.77
C ALA A 27 -54.76 -36.93 4.50
N TRP A 28 -55.76 -36.38 3.80
CA TRP A 28 -55.54 -35.53 2.63
C TRP A 28 -54.98 -34.16 3.00
N VAL A 29 -55.36 -33.59 4.15
CA VAL A 29 -54.79 -32.33 4.64
C VAL A 29 -53.32 -32.51 5.03
N VAL A 30 -52.96 -33.61 5.69
CA VAL A 30 -51.55 -33.89 6.03
C VAL A 30 -50.72 -34.18 4.78
N LEU A 31 -51.25 -34.95 3.81
CA LEU A 31 -50.55 -35.19 2.54
C LEU A 31 -50.39 -33.92 1.71
N ALA A 32 -51.39 -33.03 1.69
CA ALA A 32 -51.29 -31.72 1.07
C ALA A 32 -50.28 -30.82 1.79
N LEU A 33 -50.21 -30.86 3.12
CA LEU A 33 -49.22 -30.10 3.89
C LEU A 33 -47.79 -30.57 3.59
N VAL A 34 -47.56 -31.89 3.49
CA VAL A 34 -46.23 -32.46 3.18
C VAL A 34 -45.82 -32.15 1.73
N LEU A 35 -46.75 -32.16 0.78
CA LEU A 35 -46.47 -31.75 -0.61
C LEU A 35 -46.23 -30.24 -0.75
N LEU A 36 -46.85 -29.40 0.10
CA LEU A 36 -46.60 -27.95 0.14
C LEU A 36 -45.23 -27.57 0.73
N LEU A 37 -44.60 -28.46 1.50
CA LEU A 37 -43.24 -28.27 2.02
C LEU A 37 -42.14 -28.80 1.09
N ALA A 38 -42.48 -29.63 0.09
CA ALA A 38 -41.52 -30.23 -0.84
C ALA A 38 -41.32 -29.44 -2.16
N ALA A 39 -42.06 -28.36 -2.37
CA ALA A 39 -41.97 -27.51 -3.56
C ALA A 39 -41.47 -26.10 -3.22
N SER A 40 -40.39 -26.00 -2.44
CA SER A 40 -39.53 -24.82 -2.54
C SER A 40 -38.46 -25.14 -3.58
N PRO A 41 -38.54 -24.63 -4.82
CA PRO A 41 -37.36 -24.64 -5.66
C PRO A 41 -36.30 -23.84 -4.89
N THR A 42 -35.22 -24.51 -4.52
CA THR A 42 -33.94 -23.89 -4.15
C THR A 42 -33.41 -23.15 -5.39
N HIS A 43 -34.09 -22.07 -5.76
CA HIS A 43 -33.47 -21.00 -6.50
C HIS A 43 -32.57 -20.29 -5.51
N ALA A 44 -31.35 -20.82 -5.43
CA ALA A 44 -30.19 -20.04 -5.12
C ALA A 44 -30.30 -18.67 -5.81
N ARG A 45 -29.82 -17.65 -5.11
CA ARG A 45 -29.61 -16.26 -5.52
C ARG A 45 -30.75 -15.32 -5.14
N TRP A 46 -30.61 -14.75 -3.95
CA TRP A 46 -30.16 -13.36 -3.89
C TRP A 46 -28.96 -13.32 -2.96
N GLN A 47 -27.76 -13.49 -3.54
CA GLN A 47 -26.71 -12.64 -3.03
C GLN A 47 -27.27 -11.23 -3.23
N ALA A 48 -27.41 -10.47 -2.15
CA ALA A 48 -27.20 -9.06 -2.30
C ALA A 48 -25.75 -8.95 -2.81
N GLU A 49 -25.57 -9.02 -4.13
CA GLU A 49 -24.71 -8.04 -4.74
C GLU A 49 -25.33 -6.71 -4.30
N SER A 50 -24.91 -6.24 -3.11
CA SER A 50 -24.59 -4.84 -3.10
C SER A 50 -23.63 -4.73 -4.27
N THR A 51 -24.09 -4.18 -5.37
CA THR A 51 -23.28 -3.17 -6.02
C THR A 51 -23.08 -2.10 -4.94
N SER A 52 -22.24 -2.40 -3.94
CA SER A 52 -21.10 -1.56 -3.74
C SER A 52 -20.64 -1.35 -5.17
N VAL A 53 -20.99 -0.19 -5.72
CA VAL A 53 -19.99 0.56 -6.44
C VAL A 53 -18.83 0.52 -5.45
N VAL A 54 -18.03 -0.55 -5.51
CA VAL A 54 -16.66 -0.51 -5.08
C VAL A 54 -16.24 0.69 -5.88
N PRO A 55 -16.07 1.88 -5.26
CA PRO A 55 -15.61 3.04 -6.02
C PRO A 55 -14.42 2.47 -6.74
N SER A 56 -14.52 2.39 -8.07
CA SER A 56 -13.65 1.58 -8.92
C SER A 56 -12.32 1.51 -8.20
N VAL A 57 -11.90 0.33 -7.70
CA VAL A 57 -10.58 0.26 -7.06
C VAL A 57 -9.67 0.64 -8.20
N GLY A 58 -9.39 1.93 -8.30
CA GLY A 58 -8.46 2.49 -9.23
C GLY A 58 -7.21 1.84 -8.71
N SER A 59 -6.79 0.79 -9.40
CA SER A 59 -5.45 0.27 -9.25
C SER A 59 -4.59 1.42 -9.71
N GLY A 60 -4.32 2.35 -8.79
CA GLY A 60 -3.46 3.46 -9.09
C GLY A 60 -2.10 2.88 -9.37
N VAL A 61 -1.45 3.38 -10.41
CA VAL A 61 -0.12 2.92 -10.76
C VAL A 61 0.83 3.50 -9.73
N LEU A 62 1.58 2.64 -9.04
CA LEU A 62 2.63 3.07 -8.10
C LEU A 62 3.93 3.24 -8.88
N ASP A 63 4.21 4.48 -9.29
CA ASP A 63 5.42 4.83 -10.02
C ASP A 63 6.29 5.77 -9.19
N LEU A 64 7.20 5.18 -8.41
CA LEU A 64 8.31 5.90 -7.79
C LEU A 64 9.35 6.21 -8.86
N ARG A 65 9.71 7.49 -9.00
CA ARG A 65 10.92 7.87 -9.72
C ARG A 65 12.00 8.28 -8.75
N VAL A 66 13.22 7.84 -9.02
CA VAL A 66 14.40 8.25 -8.27
C VAL A 66 15.41 8.83 -9.25
N ASP A 67 15.80 10.08 -9.04
CA ASP A 67 16.68 10.83 -9.96
C ASP A 67 16.22 10.80 -11.42
N GLY A 68 14.90 10.91 -11.61
CA GLY A 68 14.25 10.92 -12.91
C GLY A 68 14.04 9.55 -13.56
N ALA A 69 14.63 8.48 -13.03
CA ALA A 69 14.46 7.11 -13.52
C ALA A 69 13.25 6.42 -12.85
N LEU A 70 12.47 5.67 -13.63
CA LEU A 70 11.37 4.87 -13.11
C LEU A 70 11.89 3.68 -12.30
N ALA A 71 11.45 3.59 -11.05
CA ALA A 71 11.79 2.50 -10.14
C ALA A 71 10.56 1.61 -9.82
N GLY A 72 9.34 2.03 -10.19
CA GLY A 72 8.11 1.29 -9.88
C GLY A 72 7.78 1.38 -8.39
N ALA A 73 7.56 0.25 -7.71
CA ALA A 73 7.22 0.25 -6.27
C ALA A 73 8.40 0.55 -5.33
N GLY A 74 9.62 0.64 -5.82
CA GLY A 74 10.81 0.90 -5.01
C GLY A 74 12.07 1.02 -5.87
N GLY A 75 13.09 1.73 -5.39
CA GLY A 75 14.32 1.97 -6.14
C GLY A 75 15.55 1.92 -5.25
N THR A 76 16.66 1.43 -5.81
CA THR A 76 17.96 1.48 -5.15
C THR A 76 18.75 2.64 -5.72
N VAL A 77 19.24 3.52 -4.85
CA VAL A 77 20.23 4.53 -5.18
C VAL A 77 21.56 4.04 -4.69
N ASP A 78 22.44 3.72 -5.63
CA ASP A 78 23.83 3.56 -5.31
C ASP A 78 24.45 4.95 -5.10
N LEU A 79 24.82 5.25 -3.85
CA LEU A 79 25.55 6.47 -3.54
C LEU A 79 27.02 6.35 -3.95
N ALA A 80 27.45 5.28 -4.62
CA ALA A 80 28.78 5.19 -5.23
C ALA A 80 29.05 6.33 -6.22
N GLY A 81 28.03 6.89 -6.89
CA GLY A 81 28.19 8.12 -7.70
C GLY A 81 28.39 9.40 -6.88
N ALA A 82 28.07 9.35 -5.59
CA ALA A 82 28.28 10.37 -4.57
C ALA A 82 29.51 10.08 -3.69
N ALA A 83 30.29 9.03 -4.02
CA ALA A 83 31.38 8.55 -3.19
C ALA A 83 32.48 9.60 -3.05
N LEU A 84 32.94 9.77 -1.81
CA LEU A 84 34.24 10.37 -1.55
C LEU A 84 35.28 9.64 -2.40
N ASP A 85 36.01 10.40 -3.23
CA ASP A 85 37.11 9.91 -4.05
C ASP A 85 38.05 9.03 -3.21
N PRO A 86 38.66 7.94 -3.72
CA PRO A 86 39.71 7.20 -3.01
C PRO A 86 40.87 8.07 -2.48
N GLY A 87 41.04 9.30 -3.00
CA GLY A 87 41.93 10.33 -2.46
C GLY A 87 41.36 11.21 -1.33
N ALA A 88 40.17 10.93 -0.81
CA ALA A 88 39.57 11.70 0.26
C ALA A 88 40.39 11.61 1.55
N VAL A 89 40.55 12.76 2.22
CA VAL A 89 41.28 12.86 3.48
C VAL A 89 40.32 12.94 4.68
N PRO A 90 40.72 12.46 5.87
CA PRO A 90 39.88 12.55 7.07
C PRO A 90 39.35 13.97 7.30
N GLY A 91 38.04 14.10 7.51
CA GLY A 91 37.35 15.40 7.66
C GLY A 91 36.74 15.96 6.37
N GLU A 92 37.02 15.38 5.21
CA GLU A 92 36.29 15.74 3.99
C GLU A 92 34.84 15.25 4.00
N SER A 93 33.99 16.00 3.31
CA SER A 93 32.59 15.62 3.10
C SER A 93 32.08 16.08 1.74
N VAL A 94 31.05 15.38 1.27
CA VAL A 94 30.30 15.71 0.05
C VAL A 94 28.81 15.58 0.36
N ALA A 95 28.02 16.54 -0.12
CA ALA A 95 26.57 16.52 -0.05
C ALA A 95 25.97 16.20 -1.42
N VAL A 96 24.95 15.35 -1.45
CA VAL A 96 24.22 14.97 -2.67
C VAL A 96 22.73 15.05 -2.43
N ALA A 97 22.02 15.58 -3.42
CA ALA A 97 20.57 15.61 -3.44
C ALA A 97 20.05 14.45 -4.29
N VAL A 98 19.12 13.68 -3.74
CA VAL A 98 18.37 12.61 -4.41
C VAL A 98 16.94 13.08 -4.53
N SER A 99 16.40 13.07 -5.74
CA SER A 99 15.02 13.43 -6.01
C SER A 99 14.12 12.19 -5.99
N VAL A 100 12.95 12.34 -5.37
CA VAL A 100 11.94 11.28 -5.26
C VAL A 100 10.64 11.85 -5.80
N ALA A 101 10.01 11.19 -6.78
CA ALA A 101 8.76 11.69 -7.36
C ALA A 101 7.71 10.60 -7.48
N ASN A 102 6.44 11.01 -7.36
CA ASN A 102 5.28 10.18 -7.63
C ASN A 102 4.77 10.48 -9.03
N ALA A 103 5.15 9.64 -9.99
CA ALA A 103 4.67 9.73 -11.36
C ALA A 103 3.33 8.99 -11.58
N GLY A 104 2.83 8.32 -10.54
CA GLY A 104 1.57 7.62 -10.53
C GLY A 104 0.37 8.53 -10.25
N ASP A 105 -0.80 7.91 -10.18
CA ASP A 105 -2.10 8.55 -9.93
C ASP A 105 -2.67 8.24 -8.53
N ALA A 106 -1.98 7.43 -7.73
CA ALA A 106 -2.31 7.17 -6.33
C ALA A 106 -1.25 7.73 -5.36
N PRO A 107 -1.66 8.28 -4.21
CA PRO A 107 -0.72 8.68 -3.18
C PRO A 107 0.00 7.45 -2.58
N PHE A 108 1.27 7.62 -2.23
CA PHE A 108 2.05 6.61 -1.52
C PHE A 108 2.84 7.22 -0.37
N ALA A 109 3.19 6.40 0.61
CA ALA A 109 4.23 6.70 1.58
C ALA A 109 5.51 5.99 1.16
N TRP A 110 6.66 6.66 1.28
CA TRP A 110 7.95 6.03 1.05
C TRP A 110 8.85 6.10 2.28
N THR A 111 9.73 5.13 2.40
CA THR A 111 10.80 5.08 3.41
C THR A 111 12.13 4.90 2.71
N ALA A 112 13.22 5.29 3.36
CA ALA A 112 14.57 5.04 2.87
C ALA A 112 15.38 4.29 3.94
N THR A 113 16.01 3.19 3.53
CA THR A 113 16.92 2.42 4.38
C THR A 113 18.35 2.52 3.85
N GLY A 114 19.30 2.76 4.76
CA GLY A 114 20.71 2.85 4.47
C GLY A 114 21.46 1.59 4.89
N THR A 115 22.40 1.16 4.05
CA THR A 115 23.45 0.18 4.39
C THR A 115 24.81 0.71 3.95
N SER A 116 25.88 0.14 4.47
CA SER A 116 27.23 0.40 3.97
C SER A 116 28.09 -0.86 4.06
N GLY A 117 29.02 -1.00 3.11
CA GLY A 117 29.99 -2.08 3.06
C GLY A 117 31.38 -1.62 2.59
N GLY A 118 32.38 -2.48 2.74
CA GLY A 118 33.78 -2.19 2.44
C GLY A 118 34.60 -1.77 3.67
N ALA A 119 35.92 -1.73 3.52
CA ALA A 119 36.84 -1.45 4.62
C ALA A 119 36.72 -0.01 5.16
N LEU A 120 36.27 0.93 4.32
CA LEU A 120 36.06 2.33 4.71
C LEU A 120 34.70 2.55 5.40
N ALA A 121 33.75 1.62 5.30
CA ALA A 121 32.38 1.79 5.77
C ALA A 121 32.25 2.26 7.23
N PRO A 122 33.00 1.72 8.21
CA PRO A 122 32.91 2.18 9.61
C PRO A 122 33.33 3.63 9.83
N TRP A 123 34.04 4.22 8.85
CA TRP A 123 34.57 5.57 8.90
C TRP A 123 33.81 6.55 8.00
N LEU A 124 32.84 6.06 7.22
CA LEU A 124 31.94 6.89 6.43
C LEU A 124 30.72 7.27 7.27
N LEU A 125 30.69 8.52 7.70
CA LEU A 125 29.57 9.10 8.42
C LEU A 125 28.55 9.62 7.42
N VAL A 126 27.31 9.16 7.54
CA VAL A 126 26.20 9.62 6.70
C VAL A 126 25.24 10.42 7.55
N ALA A 127 24.79 11.56 7.05
CA ALA A 127 23.65 12.31 7.58
C ALA A 127 22.59 12.46 6.49
N VAL A 128 21.32 12.31 6.85
CA VAL A 128 20.20 12.36 5.89
C VAL A 128 19.22 13.46 6.30
N HIS A 129 18.96 14.38 5.38
CA HIS A 129 18.15 15.58 5.55
C HIS A 129 17.02 15.59 4.51
N PRO A 130 15.83 15.09 4.86
CA PRO A 130 14.70 15.11 3.95
C PRO A 130 14.20 16.54 3.68
N GLY A 131 13.90 16.84 2.42
CA GLY A 131 13.56 18.18 1.94
C GLY A 131 14.75 19.15 1.89
N GLY A 132 15.95 18.70 2.27
CA GLY A 132 17.16 19.51 2.23
C GLY A 132 17.67 19.75 0.80
N ALA A 133 18.46 20.80 0.66
CA ALA A 133 19.24 21.10 -0.54
C ALA A 133 20.72 20.86 -0.27
N ALA A 134 21.41 20.23 -1.23
CA ALA A 134 22.84 19.97 -1.15
C ALA A 134 23.64 21.20 -1.58
N SER A 135 24.71 21.48 -0.86
CA SER A 135 25.71 22.48 -1.22
C SER A 135 27.10 21.89 -0.98
N ASN A 136 28.04 22.17 -1.90
CA ASN A 136 29.41 21.71 -1.80
C ASN A 136 30.34 22.89 -1.99
N THR A 137 31.32 23.01 -1.11
CA THR A 137 32.35 24.06 -1.13
C THR A 137 33.72 23.47 -0.89
N VAL A 138 34.76 24.28 -1.06
CA VAL A 138 36.14 23.92 -0.72
C VAL A 138 36.63 24.88 0.35
N ALA A 139 37.11 24.34 1.47
CA ALA A 139 37.62 25.11 2.59
C ALA A 139 38.92 25.85 2.19
N PRO A 140 38.98 27.19 2.22
CA PRO A 140 40.12 27.93 1.69
C PRO A 140 41.45 27.65 2.40
N ALA A 141 41.40 27.35 3.70
CA ALA A 141 42.59 27.13 4.52
C ALA A 141 43.23 25.74 4.33
N THR A 142 42.45 24.74 3.92
CA THR A 142 42.88 23.33 3.89
C THR A 142 42.73 22.69 2.53
N GLY A 143 42.00 23.33 1.59
CA GLY A 143 41.64 22.75 0.31
C GLY A 143 40.65 21.59 0.40
N MET A 144 40.10 21.31 1.59
CA MET A 144 39.21 20.17 1.81
C MET A 144 37.80 20.44 1.28
N ARG A 145 37.19 19.40 0.70
CA ARG A 145 35.77 19.45 0.31
C ARG A 145 34.86 19.47 1.54
N GLN A 146 33.85 20.33 1.50
CA GLN A 146 32.83 20.46 2.52
C GLN A 146 31.44 20.41 1.90
N GLY A 147 30.73 19.32 2.20
CA GLY A 147 29.32 19.13 1.85
C GLY A 147 28.42 19.55 2.99
N ALA A 148 27.34 20.26 2.67
CA ALA A 148 26.31 20.61 3.63
C ALA A 148 24.91 20.41 3.03
N CYS A 149 24.00 19.94 3.88
CA CYS A 149 22.57 19.85 3.61
C CYS A 149 21.81 20.87 4.44
N THR A 150 20.82 21.53 3.85
CA THR A 150 19.86 22.33 4.62
C THR A 150 18.84 21.44 5.35
N GLY A 151 18.15 22.00 6.33
CA GLY A 151 17.09 21.30 7.08
C GLY A 151 17.59 20.38 8.19
N THR A 152 16.64 19.75 8.87
CA THR A 152 16.92 18.87 10.02
C THR A 152 17.25 17.46 9.57
N ALA A 153 18.33 16.88 10.13
CA ALA A 153 18.67 15.50 9.88
C ALA A 153 17.67 14.55 10.55
N THR A 154 17.19 13.54 9.81
CA THR A 154 16.44 12.41 10.38
C THR A 154 17.36 11.25 10.79
N PHE A 155 18.60 11.26 10.29
CA PHE A 155 19.63 10.30 10.63
C PHE A 155 21.00 10.96 10.62
N GLY A 156 21.87 10.51 11.51
CA GLY A 156 23.28 10.87 11.54
C GLY A 156 23.60 12.26 12.09
N PRO A 157 24.88 12.68 12.04
CA PRO A 157 26.00 11.99 11.38
C PRO A 157 26.39 10.69 12.10
N ALA A 158 26.29 9.56 11.41
CA ALA A 158 26.62 8.24 11.96
C ALA A 158 27.06 7.28 10.86
N ALA A 159 27.85 6.27 11.22
CA ALA A 159 28.23 5.21 10.29
C ALA A 159 27.03 4.29 10.02
N LEU A 160 26.79 3.98 8.74
CA LEU A 160 25.88 2.91 8.36
C LEU A 160 26.57 1.55 8.51
N THR A 161 25.78 0.51 8.77
CA THR A 161 26.29 -0.86 8.89
C THR A 161 25.84 -1.72 7.71
N ALA A 162 26.26 -2.97 7.68
CA ALA A 162 25.74 -3.95 6.71
C ALA A 162 24.24 -4.24 6.93
N THR A 163 23.70 -3.91 8.10
CA THR A 163 22.28 -4.06 8.44
C THR A 163 21.49 -2.83 8.00
N ALA A 164 20.40 -3.06 7.26
CA ALA A 164 19.51 -2.01 6.80
C ALA A 164 18.95 -1.19 7.99
N THR A 165 19.18 0.12 7.95
CA THR A 165 18.73 1.05 8.99
C THR A 165 17.78 2.06 8.36
N ASP A 166 16.63 2.33 8.97
CA ASP A 166 15.75 3.43 8.50
C ASP A 166 16.45 4.77 8.72
N VAL A 167 16.67 5.50 7.62
CA VAL A 167 17.30 6.83 7.63
C VAL A 167 16.32 7.95 7.29
N SER A 168 15.10 7.60 6.90
CA SER A 168 14.06 8.56 6.49
C SER A 168 13.28 9.19 7.65
N GLY A 169 13.40 8.61 8.85
CA GLY A 169 12.66 9.02 10.05
C GLY A 169 11.20 8.60 10.00
N GLY A 170 10.88 7.50 9.31
CA GLY A 170 9.52 7.01 9.06
C GLY A 170 8.95 7.35 7.67
N GLY A 171 7.73 6.87 7.43
CA GLY A 171 7.06 6.98 6.13
C GLY A 171 6.71 8.41 5.74
N ARG A 172 7.14 8.82 4.54
CA ARG A 172 6.90 10.14 3.96
C ARG A 172 5.89 10.06 2.84
N ARG A 173 4.77 10.78 2.98
CA ARG A 173 3.71 10.81 1.98
C ARG A 173 4.15 11.63 0.75
N LEU A 174 3.84 11.11 -0.43
CA LEU A 174 3.93 11.80 -1.72
C LEU A 174 2.60 11.66 -2.46
N ASP A 175 1.98 12.80 -2.77
CA ASP A 175 0.74 12.84 -3.56
C ASP A 175 1.05 12.74 -5.07
N PRO A 176 0.08 12.32 -5.90
CA PRO A 176 0.26 12.21 -7.35
C PRO A 176 0.82 13.50 -7.98
N GLY A 177 1.81 13.36 -8.87
CA GLY A 177 2.45 14.47 -9.57
C GLY A 177 3.38 15.34 -8.71
N THR A 178 3.55 15.03 -7.42
CA THR A 178 4.47 15.75 -6.53
C THR A 178 5.86 15.10 -6.48
N SER A 179 6.83 15.89 -6.04
CA SER A 179 8.19 15.42 -5.78
C SER A 179 8.66 15.89 -4.41
N GLY A 180 9.58 15.12 -3.83
CA GLY A 180 10.36 15.46 -2.65
C GLY A 180 11.85 15.29 -2.93
N SER A 181 12.68 15.78 -2.01
CA SER A 181 14.12 15.61 -2.05
C SER A 181 14.63 14.94 -0.78
N LEU A 182 15.75 14.25 -0.91
CA LEU A 182 16.61 13.79 0.18
C LEU A 182 17.97 14.42 -0.04
N CYS A 183 18.48 15.15 0.93
CA CYS A 183 19.87 15.58 0.92
C CYS A 183 20.67 14.66 1.84
N LEU A 184 21.77 14.11 1.34
CA LEU A 184 22.67 13.26 2.09
C LEU A 184 24.03 13.95 2.20
N VAL A 185 24.60 13.98 3.39
CA VAL A 185 26.01 14.33 3.59
C VAL A 185 26.77 13.05 3.89
N VAL A 186 27.80 12.76 3.09
CA VAL A 186 28.75 11.68 3.35
C VAL A 186 30.07 12.33 3.74
N ALA A 187 30.55 12.02 4.94
CA ALA A 187 31.78 12.55 5.50
C ALA A 187 32.73 11.42 5.89
N LEU A 188 34.02 11.61 5.66
CA LEU A 188 35.05 10.74 6.21
C LEU A 188 35.36 11.20 7.64
N ALA A 189 35.21 10.30 8.62
CA ALA A 189 35.51 10.59 10.02
C ALA A 189 36.94 11.14 10.17
N THR A 190 37.12 12.20 10.96
CA THR A 190 38.44 12.79 11.24
C THR A 190 39.38 11.83 11.97
N THR A 191 38.83 10.78 12.57
CA THR A 191 39.55 9.70 13.26
C THR A 191 39.89 8.51 12.37
N ALA A 192 39.61 8.57 11.06
CA ALA A 192 39.90 7.46 10.15
C ALA A 192 41.43 7.19 10.10
N PRO A 193 41.87 5.94 10.35
CA PRO A 193 43.28 5.61 10.37
C PRO A 193 43.88 5.60 8.96
N THR A 194 45.19 5.79 8.83
CA THR A 194 45.87 5.69 7.53
C THR A 194 45.80 4.30 6.91
N SER A 195 45.50 3.26 7.69
CA SER A 195 45.30 1.89 7.21
C SER A 195 44.08 1.71 6.30
N VAL A 196 43.12 2.65 6.32
CA VAL A 196 41.96 2.64 5.41
C VAL A 196 42.10 3.61 4.23
N GLN A 197 43.25 4.28 4.11
CA GLN A 197 43.53 5.18 2.99
C GLN A 197 43.59 4.39 1.66
N GLY A 198 42.98 4.93 0.60
CA GLY A 198 42.90 4.28 -0.70
C GLY A 198 41.96 3.06 -0.76
N THR A 199 41.30 2.71 0.35
CA THR A 199 40.23 1.72 0.34
C THR A 199 38.90 2.35 -0.06
N THR A 200 37.91 1.53 -0.38
CA THR A 200 36.57 2.01 -0.76
C THR A 200 35.54 1.63 0.29
N GLY A 201 34.54 2.49 0.45
CA GLY A 201 33.31 2.22 1.17
C GLY A 201 32.13 2.59 0.29
N ARG A 202 31.08 1.77 0.33
CA ARG A 202 29.91 1.93 -0.53
C ARG A 202 28.67 2.08 0.34
N PRO A 203 28.26 3.30 0.69
CA PRO A 203 26.95 3.52 1.26
C PRO A 203 25.90 3.28 0.17
N THR A 204 24.82 2.59 0.50
CA THR A 204 23.70 2.32 -0.41
C THR A 204 22.41 2.74 0.26
N LEU A 205 21.52 3.38 -0.51
CA LEU A 205 20.21 3.78 -0.06
C LEU A 205 19.14 3.03 -0.85
N VAL A 206 18.21 2.39 -0.15
CA VAL A 206 17.06 1.73 -0.77
C VAL A 206 15.80 2.50 -0.39
N LEU A 207 15.10 3.02 -1.40
CA LEU A 207 13.81 3.68 -1.24
C LEU A 207 12.70 2.68 -1.54
N THR A 208 11.74 2.57 -0.64
CA THR A 208 10.57 1.69 -0.81
C THR A 208 9.31 2.52 -0.75
N GLY A 209 8.47 2.44 -1.79
CA GLY A 209 7.15 3.04 -1.84
C GLY A 209 6.07 2.03 -1.43
N ARG A 210 5.08 2.50 -0.67
CA ARG A 210 3.89 1.73 -0.30
C ARG A 210 2.66 2.61 -0.49
N GLN A 211 1.68 2.10 -1.23
CA GLN A 211 0.39 2.79 -1.35
C GLN A 211 -0.22 3.03 0.04
N VAL A 212 -0.74 4.24 0.23
CA VAL A 212 -1.54 4.57 1.40
C VAL A 212 -3.01 4.47 1.01
N ALA A 213 -3.81 3.78 1.83
CA ALA A 213 -5.25 3.75 1.66
C ALA A 213 -5.78 5.19 1.70
N ARG A 214 -6.73 5.51 0.80
CA ARG A 214 -7.40 6.81 0.76
C ARG A 214 -8.17 7.09 2.03
#